data_AF-A0A1J8Q9Y0-F1
#
_entry.id   AF-A0A1J8Q9Y0-F1
#
_cell.length_a   1.000
_cell.length_b   1.000
_cell.length_c   1.000
_cell.angle_alpha   90.00
_cell.angle_beta   90.00
_cell.angle_gamma   90.00
#
_symmetry.space_group_name_H-M   'P 1'
#
loop_
_entity.id
_entity.type
_entity.pdbx_description
1 polymer ?
#
loop_
_entity_poly.entity_id
_entity_poly.type
_entity_poly.pdbx_seq_one_letter_code
_entity_poly.pdbx_strand_id
1 'polypeptide(L)' 'MSSNKLHRTFPPLDESQYNLSSQDAAFMKKLTGIEDDAALKHHILDIQAKAYKVTSP' A
#
# COMPACT_ATOMS: atom_id res chain seq x y z
N MET A 1 -1.68 -3.43 -38.30
CA MET A 1 -0.79 -3.43 -37.12
C MET A 1 -1.60 -2.86 -35.95
N SER A 2 -2.38 -3.68 -35.25
CA SER A 2 -3.21 -3.21 -34.12
C SER A 2 -2.39 -3.27 -32.84
N SER A 3 -1.98 -2.11 -32.34
CA SER A 3 -1.34 -1.97 -31.03
C SER A 3 -2.36 -2.29 -29.94
N ASN A 4 -2.22 -3.45 -29.32
CA ASN A 4 -3.02 -3.85 -28.16
C ASN A 4 -2.56 -3.00 -26.97
N LYS A 5 -3.27 -1.89 -26.71
CA LYS A 5 -3.00 -0.99 -25.59
C LYS A 5 -3.40 -1.72 -24.31
N LEU A 6 -2.44 -2.23 -23.56
CA LEU A 6 -2.69 -2.84 -22.25
C LEU A 6 -3.33 -1.78 -21.33
N HIS A 7 -4.63 -1.87 -21.10
CA HIS A 7 -5.25 -1.17 -19.98
C HIS A 7 -4.67 -1.77 -18.71
N ARG A 8 -3.70 -1.08 -18.10
CA ARG A 8 -3.12 -1.49 -16.83
C ARG A 8 -4.13 -1.20 -15.74
N THR A 9 -5.11 -2.07 -15.58
CA THR A 9 -6.00 -2.08 -14.42
C THR A 9 -5.22 -2.65 -13.24
N PHE A 10 -4.90 -1.80 -12.27
CA PHE A 10 -4.35 -2.28 -11.00
C PHE A 10 -5.47 -2.95 -10.21
N PRO A 11 -5.23 -4.15 -9.64
CA PRO A 11 -6.21 -4.77 -8.77
C PRO A 11 -6.47 -3.88 -7.54
N PRO A 12 -7.67 -3.94 -6.95
CA PRO A 12 -7.93 -3.28 -5.68
C PRO A 12 -6.91 -3.72 -4.63
N LEU A 13 -6.64 -2.84 -3.66
CA LEU A 13 -5.73 -3.16 -2.56
C LEU A 13 -6.25 -4.39 -1.80
N ASP A 14 -5.43 -5.43 -1.72
CA ASP A 14 -5.74 -6.64 -0.97
C ASP A 14 -5.11 -6.54 0.42
N GLU A 15 -5.93 -6.20 1.41
CA GLU A 15 -5.47 -6.07 2.79
C GLU A 15 -4.96 -7.38 3.40
N SER A 16 -5.32 -8.54 2.84
CA SER A 16 -4.81 -9.83 3.32
C SER A 16 -3.31 -10.00 3.08
N GLN A 17 -2.75 -9.20 2.16
CA GLN A 17 -1.32 -9.12 1.90
C GLN A 17 -0.58 -8.22 2.90
N TYR A 18 -1.29 -7.53 3.79
CA TYR A 18 -0.67 -6.78 4.88
C TYR A 18 -0.06 -7.76 5.89
N ASN A 19 1.26 -7.88 5.87
CA ASN A 19 2.00 -8.74 6.77
C ASN A 19 3.37 -8.12 7.05
N LEU A 20 3.44 -7.22 8.04
CA LEU A 20 4.71 -6.69 8.51
C LEU A 20 5.34 -7.65 9.53
N SER A 21 6.63 -7.94 9.36
CA SER A 21 7.41 -8.56 10.42
C SER A 21 7.50 -7.61 11.62
N SER A 22 7.80 -8.14 12.81
CA SER A 22 7.99 -7.30 14.00
C SER A 22 9.11 -6.26 13.83
N GLN A 23 10.14 -6.59 13.05
CA GLN A 23 11.22 -5.66 12.73
C GLN A 23 10.75 -4.53 11.82
N ASP A 24 9.98 -4.86 10.77
CA ASP A 24 9.44 -3.85 9.86
C ASP A 24 8.42 -2.96 10.56
N ALA A 25 7.58 -3.53 11.42
CA ALA A 25 6.67 -2.76 12.26
C ALA A 25 7.44 -1.76 13.12
N ALA A 26 8.46 -2.20 13.87
CA ALA A 26 9.27 -1.29 14.70
C ALA A 26 9.95 -0.18 13.89
N PHE A 27 10.46 -0.51 12.69
CA PHE A 27 11.02 0.49 11.79
C PHE A 27 9.98 1.50 11.30
N MET A 28 8.80 1.03 10.90
CA MET A 28 7.72 1.90 10.43
C MET A 28 7.14 2.77 11.56
N LYS A 29 7.03 2.26 12.79
CA LYS A 29 6.68 3.07 13.98
C LYS A 29 7.67 4.20 14.19
N LYS A 30 8.98 3.89 14.14
CA LYS A 30 10.04 4.90 14.26
C LYS A 30 9.99 5.96 13.15
N LEU A 31 9.66 5.57 11.92
CA LEU A 31 9.56 6.49 10.79
C LEU A 31 8.33 7.40 10.85
N THR A 32 7.19 6.86 11.29
CA THR A 32 5.89 7.55 11.24
C THR A 32 5.53 8.23 12.55
N GLY A 33 6.13 7.82 13.66
CA GLY A 33 5.74 8.20 15.02
C GLY A 33 4.43 7.55 15.48
N ILE A 34 3.86 6.60 14.73
CA ILE A 34 2.60 5.93 15.06
C ILE A 34 2.92 4.66 15.83
N GLU A 35 2.63 4.62 17.14
CA GLU A 35 2.95 3.47 18.00
C GLU A 35 1.84 2.40 18.05
N ASP A 36 0.59 2.78 17.76
CA ASP A 36 -0.55 1.86 17.73
C ASP A 36 -0.56 1.03 16.42
N ASP A 37 -0.66 -0.29 16.54
CA ASP A 37 -0.54 -1.20 15.40
C ASP A 37 -1.71 -1.06 14.40
N ALA A 38 -2.92 -0.80 14.90
CA ALA A 38 -4.09 -0.63 14.05
C ALA A 38 -4.01 0.69 13.27
N ALA A 39 -3.61 1.77 13.93
CA ALA A 39 -3.35 3.07 13.31
C ALA A 39 -2.20 2.99 12.29
N LEU A 40 -1.13 2.25 12.59
CA LEU A 40 -0.01 2.05 11.66
C LEU A 40 -0.46 1.29 10.42
N LYS A 41 -1.23 0.20 10.59
CA LYS A 41 -1.82 -0.55 9.48
C LYS A 41 -2.66 0.36 8.59
N HIS A 42 -3.58 1.12 9.19
CA HIS A 42 -4.46 2.03 8.45
C HIS A 42 -3.66 3.06 7.65
N HIS A 43 -2.64 3.67 8.28
CA HIS A 43 -1.78 4.65 7.63
C HIS A 43 -1.05 4.08 6.39
N ILE A 44 -0.52 2.86 6.51
CA ILE A 44 0.19 2.20 5.42
C ILE A 44 -0.76 1.88 4.26
N LEU A 45 -1.93 1.31 4.55
CA LEU A 45 -2.93 0.98 3.53
C LEU A 45 -3.46 2.24 2.81
N ASP A 46 -3.67 3.34 3.53
CA ASP A 46 -4.08 4.62 2.95
C ASP A 46 -3.05 5.15 1.94
N ILE A 47 -1.76 5.05 2.26
CA ILE A 47 -0.68 5.47 1.37
C ILE A 47 -0.63 4.56 0.14
N GLN A 48 -0.74 3.25 0.32
CA GLN A 48 -0.79 2.28 -0.79
C GLN A 48 -1.98 2.55 -1.72
N ALA A 49 -3.16 2.81 -1.16
CA ALA A 49 -4.35 3.16 -1.92
C ALA A 49 -4.18 4.47 -2.71
N LYS A 50 -3.52 5.47 -2.13
CA LYS A 50 -3.16 6.72 -2.84
C LYS A 50 -2.18 6.46 -3.98
N ALA A 51 -1.16 5.63 -3.76
CA ALA A 51 -0.18 5.30 -4.79
C ALA A 51 -0.83 4.62 -6.00
N TYR A 52 -1.74 3.66 -5.77
CA TYR A 52 -2.45 2.97 -6.87
C TYR A 52 -3.39 3.87 -7.66
N LYS A 53 -3.95 4.92 -7.04
CA LYS A 53 -4.74 5.94 -7.75
C LYS A 53 -3.89 6.80 -8.69
N VAL A 54 -2.65 7.12 -8.32
CA VAL A 54 -1.74 7.95 -9.15
C VAL A 54 -1.23 7.19 -10.38
N THR A 55 -1.16 5.85 -10.31
CA THR A 55 -0.74 5.01 -11.44
C THR A 55 -1.87 4.57 -12.38
N SER A 56 -3.12 5.01 -12.16
CA SER A 56 -4.17 4.92 -13.19
C SER A 56 -4.06 6.13 -14.13
N PRO A 57 -3.75 5.95 -15.43
CA PRO A 57 -3.86 7.02 -16.43
C PRO A 57 -5.31 7.45 -16.70
#